data_AF-A0A6P1HJK9-F1
#
_entry.id   AF-A0A6P1HJK9-F1
#
_cell.length_a   1.000
_cell.length_b   1.000
_cell.length_c   1.000
_cell.angle_alpha   90.00
_cell.angle_beta   90.00
_cell.angle_gamma   90.00
#
_symmetry.space_group_name_H-M   'P 1'
#
loop_
_entity.id
_entity.type
_entity.pdbx_description
1 polymer ?
#
loop_
_entity_poly.entity_id
_entity_poly.type
_entity_poly.pdbx_seq_one_letter_code
_entity_poly.pdbx_strand_id
1 'polypeptide(L)'
;MKLVKQEEGVSLVLVGVAFMGIMMMAGLVLDGGALFMEKRNLQKAANAAVLSSAQELTMDEASVQEIINEILQKHGELASLENTIIQKDNRVELDLTKNVSLSFGRLFGKDTTEVKVHAAAEITSMGKAAGAAPLGIDDRVELDYYTEYKLKVDQTESEYGYFGVLALGGPGAATYEDNLRDGYQDPIEIGMVLDTETGNVAGKTRSVVSEKLLDSCGYESGSKQINRDCDRILLVPVYTPHKQTTNQLKSVEVTGFAYFFITEPIDPKDTSITGMFIKRAGKGVYESGAYDRGAYAIRLTR
;
A
#
# COMPACT_ATOMS: atom_id res chain seq x y z
N MET A 1 78.75 30.65 -19.42
CA MET A 1 77.61 31.48 -18.97
C MET A 1 76.39 31.04 -19.78
N LYS A 2 75.60 30.08 -19.27
CA LYS A 2 74.36 29.65 -19.91
C LYS A 2 73.24 30.49 -19.29
N LEU A 3 72.66 31.41 -20.06
CA LEU A 3 71.42 32.08 -19.67
C LEU A 3 70.32 31.02 -19.64
N VAL A 4 69.83 30.70 -18.43
CA VAL A 4 68.58 29.98 -18.25
C VAL A 4 67.47 30.94 -18.71
N LYS A 5 66.74 30.54 -19.75
CA LYS A 5 65.59 31.31 -20.25
C LYS A 5 64.45 31.10 -19.25
N GLN A 6 64.11 32.14 -18.48
CA GLN A 6 63.04 32.11 -17.48
C GLN A 6 61.67 32.24 -18.16
N GLU A 7 60.89 31.15 -18.18
CA GLU A 7 59.50 31.07 -18.65
C GLU A 7 58.50 31.61 -17.59
N GLU A 8 58.89 32.61 -16.80
CA GLU A 8 58.11 33.07 -15.64
C GLU A 8 56.73 33.63 -16.03
N GLY A 9 56.64 34.33 -17.17
CA GLY A 9 55.37 34.87 -17.67
C GLY A 9 54.37 33.80 -18.15
N VAL A 10 54.87 32.73 -18.79
CA VAL A 10 54.02 31.63 -19.29
C VAL A 10 53.45 30.81 -18.12
N SER A 11 54.25 30.59 -17.08
CA SER A 11 53.82 29.87 -15.87
C SER A 11 52.65 30.58 -15.17
N LEU A 12 52.68 31.92 -15.09
CA LEU A 12 51.61 32.71 -14.47
C LEU A 12 50.28 32.57 -15.22
N VAL A 13 50.32 32.59 -16.56
CA VAL A 13 49.13 32.40 -17.40
C VAL A 13 48.56 31.00 -17.22
N LEU A 14 49.42 29.99 -17.23
CA LEU A 14 49.00 28.59 -17.13
C LEU A 14 48.39 28.27 -15.76
N VAL A 15 48.96 28.83 -14.70
CA VAL A 15 48.41 28.76 -13.34
C VAL A 15 47.07 29.49 -13.25
N GLY A 16 46.94 30.69 -13.83
CA GLY A 16 45.68 31.44 -13.85
C GLY A 16 44.55 30.66 -14.55
N VAL A 17 44.83 30.05 -15.70
CA VAL A 17 43.88 29.20 -16.42
C VAL A 17 43.52 27.95 -15.60
N ALA A 18 44.50 27.31 -14.96
CA ALA A 18 44.25 26.14 -14.10
C ALA A 18 43.37 26.49 -12.90
N PHE A 19 43.63 27.60 -12.21
CA PHE A 19 42.80 28.08 -11.10
C PHE A 19 41.37 28.40 -11.54
N MET A 20 41.21 29.04 -12.69
CA MET A 20 39.89 29.31 -13.26
C MET A 20 39.15 28.00 -13.56
N GLY A 21 39.84 27.00 -14.11
CA GLY A 21 39.29 25.66 -14.31
C GLY A 21 38.83 25.00 -13.01
N ILE A 22 39.65 25.04 -11.96
CA ILE A 22 39.31 24.46 -10.65
C ILE A 22 38.13 25.20 -10.01
N MET A 23 38.09 26.53 -10.08
CA MET A 23 36.96 27.31 -9.55
C MET A 23 35.65 26.99 -10.28
N MET A 24 35.68 26.88 -11.61
CA MET A 24 34.49 26.49 -12.38
C MET A 24 34.01 25.09 -12.00
N MET A 25 34.91 24.13 -11.84
CA MET A 25 34.57 22.78 -11.40
C MET A 25 33.99 22.78 -9.98
N ALA A 26 34.60 23.51 -9.04
CA ALA A 26 34.09 23.63 -7.67
C ALA A 26 32.69 24.26 -7.64
N GLY A 27 32.49 25.31 -8.42
CA GLY A 27 31.19 25.96 -8.57
C GLY A 27 30.10 25.03 -9.10
N LEU A 28 30.43 24.26 -10.14
CA LEU A 28 29.53 23.25 -10.71
C LEU A 28 29.18 22.16 -9.67
N VAL A 29 30.15 21.73 -8.87
CA VAL A 29 29.92 20.74 -7.80
C VAL A 29 29.02 21.29 -6.70
N LEU A 30 29.21 22.56 -6.30
CA LEU A 30 28.38 23.19 -5.26
C LEU A 30 26.93 23.36 -5.71
N ASP A 31 26.70 23.97 -6.87
CA ASP A 31 25.36 24.20 -7.38
C ASP A 31 24.68 22.90 -7.83
N GLY A 32 25.42 22.03 -8.51
CA GLY A 32 24.93 20.72 -8.93
C GLY A 32 24.57 19.85 -7.73
N GLY A 33 25.39 19.88 -6.67
CA GLY A 33 25.10 19.20 -5.41
C GLY A 33 23.84 19.73 -4.74
N ALA A 34 23.70 21.05 -4.64
CA ALA A 34 22.52 21.69 -4.06
C ALA A 34 21.23 21.33 -4.84
N LEU A 35 21.26 21.44 -6.18
CA LEU A 35 20.14 21.08 -7.05
C LEU A 35 19.78 19.60 -6.95
N PHE A 36 20.78 18.71 -6.90
CA PHE A 36 20.55 17.28 -6.76
C PHE A 36 19.88 16.96 -5.43
N MET A 37 20.37 17.52 -4.32
CA MET A 37 19.78 17.34 -3.00
C MET A 37 18.34 17.84 -2.95
N GLU A 38 18.08 19.02 -3.53
CA GLU A 38 16.74 19.60 -3.52
C GLU A 38 15.76 18.78 -4.37
N LYS A 39 16.18 18.33 -5.55
CA LYS A 39 15.39 17.42 -6.37
C LYS A 39 15.06 16.12 -5.65
N ARG A 40 16.01 15.56 -4.88
CA ARG A 40 15.79 14.34 -4.09
C ARG A 40 14.80 14.56 -2.94
N ASN A 41 14.88 15.69 -2.25
CA ASN A 41 13.94 16.05 -1.18
C ASN A 41 12.53 16.24 -1.74
N LEU A 42 12.40 16.96 -2.85
CA LEU A 42 11.13 17.20 -3.52
C LEU A 42 10.50 15.88 -4.02
N GLN A 43 11.29 15.00 -4.64
CA GLN A 43 10.81 13.67 -5.07
C GLN A 43 10.37 12.81 -3.87
N LYS A 44 11.08 12.88 -2.74
CA LYS A 44 10.71 12.14 -1.53
C LYS A 44 9.35 12.63 -0.99
N ALA A 45 9.14 13.95 -0.96
CA ALA A 45 7.86 14.54 -0.56
C ALA A 45 6.74 14.12 -1.52
N ALA A 46 6.98 14.20 -2.84
CA ALA A 46 6.02 13.81 -3.86
C ALA A 46 5.63 12.32 -3.75
N ASN A 47 6.62 11.42 -3.64
CA ASN A 47 6.39 9.98 -3.48
C ASN A 47 5.63 9.66 -2.18
N ALA A 48 5.97 10.32 -1.07
CA ALA A 48 5.28 10.13 0.19
C ALA A 48 3.81 10.58 0.10
N ALA A 49 3.55 11.71 -0.57
CA ALA A 49 2.20 12.22 -0.76
C ALA A 49 1.35 11.27 -1.61
N VAL A 50 1.81 10.84 -2.79
CA VAL A 50 1.04 9.91 -3.64
C VAL A 50 0.87 8.53 -3.02
N LEU A 51 1.87 7.99 -2.32
CA LEU A 51 1.74 6.70 -1.63
C LEU A 51 0.74 6.75 -0.48
N SER A 52 0.72 7.86 0.25
CA SER A 52 -0.21 8.04 1.38
C SER A 52 -1.62 8.26 0.87
N SER A 53 -1.81 9.12 -0.14
CA SER A 53 -3.13 9.42 -0.69
C SER A 53 -3.72 8.28 -1.51
N ALA A 54 -2.88 7.45 -2.15
CA ALA A 54 -3.31 6.23 -2.85
C ALA A 54 -4.03 5.23 -1.92
N GLN A 55 -3.82 5.32 -0.61
CA GLN A 55 -4.51 4.47 0.37
C GLN A 55 -6.02 4.70 0.42
N GLU A 56 -6.47 5.90 0.04
CA GLU A 56 -7.87 6.35 0.08
C GLU A 56 -8.50 6.49 -1.31
N LEU A 57 -7.84 5.98 -2.36
CA LEU A 57 -8.37 6.04 -3.73
C LEU A 57 -9.71 5.33 -3.93
N THR A 58 -10.08 4.42 -3.03
CA THR A 58 -11.38 3.71 -3.03
C THR A 58 -12.51 4.49 -2.35
N MET A 59 -12.19 5.61 -1.71
CA MET A 59 -13.12 6.46 -0.96
C MET A 59 -13.52 7.69 -1.78
N ASP A 60 -13.41 8.88 -1.22
CA ASP A 60 -13.75 10.15 -1.85
C ASP A 60 -12.50 10.97 -2.22
N GLU A 61 -12.61 11.78 -3.27
CA GLU A 61 -11.49 12.58 -3.77
C GLU A 61 -11.06 13.68 -2.77
N ALA A 62 -11.96 14.13 -1.89
CA ALA A 62 -11.63 15.15 -0.90
C ALA A 62 -10.66 14.61 0.17
N SER A 63 -10.88 13.38 0.64
CA SER A 63 -9.96 12.66 1.54
C SER A 63 -8.58 12.48 0.91
N VAL A 64 -8.52 12.14 -0.39
CA VAL A 64 -7.26 12.03 -1.14
C VAL A 64 -6.52 13.37 -1.16
N GLN A 65 -7.23 14.48 -1.44
CA GLN A 65 -6.66 15.82 -1.48
C GLN A 65 -6.19 16.30 -0.09
N GLU A 66 -6.93 15.99 0.97
CA GLU A 66 -6.57 16.30 2.35
C GLU A 66 -5.24 15.64 2.73
N ILE A 67 -5.08 14.35 2.42
CA ILE A 67 -3.84 13.61 2.70
C ILE A 67 -2.66 14.18 1.90
N ILE A 68 -2.86 14.56 0.63
CA ILE A 68 -1.81 15.22 -0.17
C ILE A 68 -1.34 16.50 0.54
N ASN A 69 -2.27 17.36 0.93
CA ASN A 69 -1.96 18.62 1.60
C ASN A 69 -1.25 18.39 2.94
N GLU A 70 -1.72 17.44 3.74
CA GLU A 70 -1.13 17.08 5.03
C GLU A 70 0.32 16.61 4.88
N ILE A 71 0.57 15.68 3.96
CA ILE A 71 1.90 15.11 3.76
C ILE A 71 2.86 16.17 3.19
N LEU A 72 2.42 16.96 2.21
CA LEU A 72 3.25 18.04 1.66
C LEU A 72 3.53 19.13 2.70
N GLN A 73 2.58 19.45 3.58
CA GLN A 73 2.79 20.38 4.68
C GLN A 73 3.82 19.84 5.68
N LYS A 74 3.73 18.56 6.07
CA LYS A 74 4.73 17.90 6.94
C LYS A 74 6.13 17.90 6.33
N HIS A 75 6.22 17.86 5.00
CA HIS A 75 7.47 17.94 4.26
C HIS A 75 7.94 19.39 3.98
N GLY A 76 7.11 20.41 4.25
CA GLY A 76 7.42 21.80 3.95
C GLY A 76 7.32 22.15 2.45
N GLU A 77 6.66 21.32 1.65
CA GLU A 77 6.60 21.42 0.18
C GLU A 77 5.19 21.71 -0.35
N LEU A 78 4.25 22.10 0.51
CA LEU A 78 2.88 22.45 0.08
C LEU A 78 2.87 23.58 -0.95
N ALA A 79 3.74 24.58 -0.78
CA ALA A 79 3.88 25.70 -1.72
C ALA A 79 4.49 25.29 -3.07
N SER A 80 5.04 24.08 -3.17
CA SER A 80 5.59 23.55 -4.42
C SER A 80 4.57 22.77 -5.24
N LEU A 81 3.36 22.56 -4.74
CA LEU A 81 2.31 21.85 -5.49
C LEU A 81 1.88 22.66 -6.72
N GLU A 82 2.12 22.11 -7.91
CA GLU A 82 1.75 22.75 -9.19
C GLU A 82 0.47 22.13 -9.76
N ASN A 83 0.35 20.80 -9.71
CA ASN A 83 -0.76 20.07 -10.30
C ASN A 83 -1.07 18.79 -9.53
N THR A 84 -2.33 18.33 -9.60
CA THR A 84 -2.79 17.08 -9.01
C THR A 84 -3.86 16.45 -9.90
N ILE A 85 -3.71 15.17 -10.20
CA ILE A 85 -4.67 14.38 -10.97
C ILE A 85 -5.12 13.22 -10.10
N ILE A 86 -6.41 13.12 -9.81
CA ILE A 86 -7.00 12.03 -9.04
C ILE A 86 -7.94 11.27 -9.97
N GLN A 87 -7.71 9.96 -10.10
CA GLN A 87 -8.59 9.04 -10.78
C GLN A 87 -9.07 8.01 -9.76
N LYS A 88 -10.31 8.19 -9.30
CA LYS A 88 -10.95 7.30 -8.33
C LYS A 88 -10.81 5.83 -8.75
N ASP A 89 -10.57 4.96 -7.76
CA ASP A 89 -10.37 3.52 -7.91
C ASP A 89 -9.20 3.12 -8.83
N ASN A 90 -8.30 4.05 -9.19
CA ASN A 90 -7.21 3.78 -10.13
C ASN A 90 -5.89 4.38 -9.67
N ARG A 91 -5.73 5.71 -9.72
CA ARG A 91 -4.42 6.36 -9.53
C ARG A 91 -4.51 7.79 -9.03
N VAL A 92 -3.41 8.26 -8.45
CA VAL A 92 -3.16 9.65 -8.07
C VAL A 92 -1.80 10.08 -8.58
N GLU A 93 -1.74 11.27 -9.18
CA GLU A 93 -0.53 11.86 -9.74
C GLU A 93 -0.40 13.30 -9.25
N LEU A 94 0.82 13.76 -9.02
CA LEU A 94 1.08 15.15 -8.68
C LEU A 94 2.42 15.64 -9.24
N ASP A 95 2.47 16.94 -9.50
CA ASP A 95 3.66 17.65 -9.96
C ASP A 95 4.06 18.67 -8.90
N LEU A 96 5.33 18.63 -8.49
CA LEU A 96 5.92 19.64 -7.61
C LEU A 96 6.99 20.44 -8.33
N THR A 97 6.96 21.75 -8.14
CA THR A 97 7.90 22.72 -8.73
C THR A 97 8.44 23.66 -7.67
N LYS A 98 9.77 23.85 -7.67
CA LYS A 98 10.47 24.69 -6.69
C LYS A 98 11.64 25.45 -7.32
N ASN A 99 11.76 26.73 -7.00
CA ASN A 99 12.90 27.55 -7.41
C ASN A 99 14.04 27.44 -6.40
N VAL A 100 15.18 26.92 -6.84
CA VAL A 100 16.35 26.67 -6.01
C VAL A 100 17.40 27.73 -6.27
N SER A 101 17.90 28.36 -5.21
CA SER A 101 18.97 29.36 -5.31
C SER A 101 20.29 28.70 -5.69
N LEU A 102 20.96 29.27 -6.69
CA LEU A 102 22.32 28.91 -7.06
C LEU A 102 23.31 29.77 -6.25
N SER A 103 24.42 29.19 -5.82
CA SER A 103 25.47 29.92 -5.13
C SER A 103 26.51 30.44 -6.13
N PHE A 104 27.00 29.55 -7.00
CA PHE A 104 28.04 29.89 -7.98
C PHE A 104 27.46 30.49 -9.27
N GLY A 105 26.30 30.02 -9.71
CA GLY A 105 25.58 30.51 -10.89
C GLY A 105 25.25 32.00 -10.83
N ARG A 106 25.13 32.57 -9.61
CA ARG A 106 24.99 34.01 -9.37
C ARG A 106 26.12 34.83 -9.97
N LEU A 107 27.35 34.30 -9.97
CA LEU A 107 28.52 34.96 -10.59
C LEU A 107 28.36 35.14 -12.10
N PHE A 108 27.47 34.37 -12.73
CA PHE A 108 27.18 34.39 -14.16
C PHE A 108 25.77 34.90 -14.45
N GLY A 109 25.12 35.57 -13.49
CA GLY A 109 23.80 36.18 -13.66
C GLY A 109 22.63 35.20 -13.58
N LYS A 110 22.84 33.98 -13.05
CA LYS A 110 21.77 33.00 -12.82
C LYS A 110 21.55 32.80 -11.32
N ASP A 111 20.55 33.47 -10.76
CA ASP A 111 20.31 33.47 -9.32
C ASP A 111 19.58 32.21 -8.83
N THR A 112 18.70 31.65 -9.65
CA THR A 112 17.88 30.49 -9.32
C THR A 112 17.76 29.54 -10.51
N THR A 113 17.32 28.31 -10.22
CA THR A 113 16.90 27.33 -11.23
C THR A 113 15.67 26.61 -10.74
N GLU A 114 14.70 26.45 -11.63
CA GLU A 114 13.49 25.69 -11.38
C GLU A 114 13.81 24.18 -11.34
N VAL A 115 13.33 23.50 -10.31
CA VAL A 115 13.39 22.05 -10.14
C VAL A 115 11.97 21.52 -10.15
N LYS A 116 11.71 20.56 -11.04
CA LYS A 116 10.41 19.89 -11.20
C LYS A 116 10.55 18.40 -10.90
N VAL A 117 9.55 17.84 -10.22
CA VAL A 117 9.41 16.41 -10.01
C VAL A 117 7.96 15.98 -10.24
N HIS A 118 7.81 14.76 -10.72
CA HIS A 118 6.53 14.10 -10.91
C HIS A 118 6.49 12.85 -10.03
N ALA A 119 5.34 12.55 -9.45
CA ALA A 119 5.11 11.28 -8.77
C ALA A 119 3.69 10.79 -9.08
N ALA A 120 3.57 9.47 -9.24
CA ALA A 120 2.31 8.79 -9.43
C ALA A 120 2.26 7.53 -8.56
N ALA A 121 1.06 7.21 -8.07
CA ALA A 121 0.78 5.95 -7.40
C ALA A 121 -0.58 5.42 -7.87
N GLU A 122 -0.65 4.11 -8.07
CA GLU A 122 -1.88 3.42 -8.43
C GLU A 122 -2.23 2.31 -7.44
N ILE A 123 -3.51 1.98 -7.38
CA ILE A 123 -4.01 0.79 -6.71
C ILE A 123 -4.24 -0.31 -7.74
N THR A 124 -3.84 -1.53 -7.39
CA THR A 124 -3.95 -2.71 -8.26
C THR A 124 -4.40 -3.90 -7.45
N SER A 125 -5.00 -4.90 -8.09
CA SER A 125 -5.44 -6.12 -7.40
C SER A 125 -4.29 -6.78 -6.64
N MET A 126 -4.53 -7.12 -5.39
CA MET A 126 -3.57 -7.81 -4.54
C MET A 126 -3.42 -9.26 -5.00
N GLY A 127 -2.19 -9.66 -5.36
CA GLY A 127 -1.87 -11.02 -5.79
C GLY A 127 -1.03 -11.81 -4.80
N LYS A 128 -0.39 -11.12 -3.85
CA LYS A 128 0.37 -11.74 -2.76
C LYS A 128 0.26 -10.93 -1.49
N ALA A 129 0.06 -11.58 -0.36
CA ALA A 129 -0.10 -10.91 0.92
C ALA A 129 0.24 -11.81 2.11
N ALA A 130 0.58 -11.17 3.22
CA ALA A 130 0.68 -11.80 4.54
C ALA A 130 -0.39 -11.20 5.47
N GLY A 131 -0.65 -11.86 6.59
CA GLY A 131 -1.68 -11.46 7.55
C GLY A 131 -3.09 -11.91 7.16
N ALA A 132 -3.22 -12.90 6.28
CA ALA A 132 -4.51 -13.43 5.89
C ALA A 132 -5.16 -14.21 7.05
N ALA A 133 -6.44 -13.98 7.30
CA ALA A 133 -7.23 -14.81 8.17
C ALA A 133 -7.43 -16.20 7.54
N PRO A 134 -7.61 -17.26 8.34
CA PRO A 134 -7.87 -18.63 7.87
C PRO A 134 -9.32 -18.82 7.40
N LEU A 135 -9.86 -17.79 6.75
CA LEU A 135 -11.20 -17.71 6.19
C LEU A 135 -11.05 -17.28 4.73
N GLY A 136 -11.72 -17.95 3.81
CA GLY A 136 -11.71 -17.60 2.40
C GLY A 136 -13.10 -17.56 1.80
N ILE A 137 -13.23 -16.89 0.66
CA ILE A 137 -14.48 -16.79 -0.09
C ILE A 137 -14.32 -17.38 -1.50
N ASP A 138 -15.33 -18.13 -1.96
CA ASP A 138 -15.33 -18.72 -3.30
C ASP A 138 -15.45 -17.62 -4.37
N ASP A 139 -14.64 -17.69 -5.41
CA ASP A 139 -14.57 -16.71 -6.49
C ASP A 139 -15.84 -16.64 -7.33
N ARG A 140 -16.76 -17.60 -7.23
CA ARG A 140 -18.06 -17.54 -7.87
C ARG A 140 -19.03 -16.61 -7.17
N VAL A 141 -18.75 -16.22 -5.92
CA VAL A 141 -19.59 -15.28 -5.17
C VAL A 141 -19.30 -13.87 -5.66
N GLU A 142 -20.33 -13.19 -6.17
CA GLU A 142 -20.27 -11.77 -6.48
C GLU A 142 -20.30 -10.96 -5.17
N LEU A 143 -19.36 -10.02 -5.01
CA LEU A 143 -19.21 -9.24 -3.78
C LEU A 143 -19.86 -7.86 -3.95
N ASP A 144 -20.96 -7.65 -3.23
CA ASP A 144 -21.59 -6.36 -3.03
C ASP A 144 -20.89 -5.64 -1.87
N TYR A 145 -19.94 -4.77 -2.21
CA TYR A 145 -19.15 -4.05 -1.21
C TYR A 145 -20.03 -3.13 -0.35
N TYR A 146 -19.71 -3.09 0.95
CA TYR A 146 -20.43 -2.34 1.98
C TYR A 146 -21.88 -2.80 2.22
N THR A 147 -22.25 -3.99 1.71
CA THR A 147 -23.47 -4.70 2.07
C THR A 147 -23.15 -5.71 3.16
N GLU A 148 -24.05 -5.87 4.12
CA GLU A 148 -23.88 -6.83 5.21
C GLU A 148 -24.14 -8.26 4.73
N TYR A 149 -23.24 -9.16 5.14
CA TYR A 149 -23.26 -10.59 4.91
C TYR A 149 -23.27 -11.32 6.24
N LYS A 150 -23.96 -12.46 6.25
CA LYS A 150 -23.93 -13.40 7.36
C LYS A 150 -23.39 -14.73 6.86
N LEU A 151 -22.06 -14.91 6.99
CA LEU A 151 -21.34 -16.04 6.40
C LEU A 151 -21.00 -17.08 7.44
N LYS A 152 -21.50 -18.30 7.22
CA LYS A 152 -21.23 -19.44 8.10
C LYS A 152 -19.81 -19.97 7.94
N VAL A 153 -19.21 -20.39 9.06
CA VAL A 153 -17.92 -21.11 9.06
C VAL A 153 -18.09 -22.63 9.14
N ASP A 154 -19.34 -23.13 9.19
CA ASP A 154 -19.70 -24.53 9.09
C ASP A 154 -20.56 -24.77 7.84
N GLN A 155 -20.50 -25.97 7.25
CA GLN A 155 -21.17 -26.27 5.97
C GLN A 155 -22.67 -26.61 6.14
N THR A 156 -23.38 -25.97 7.07
CA THR A 156 -24.82 -26.20 7.31
C THR A 156 -25.67 -25.08 6.70
N GLU A 157 -26.76 -25.41 5.97
CA GLU A 157 -27.66 -24.48 5.24
C GLU A 157 -27.48 -22.98 5.54
N SER A 158 -27.11 -22.19 4.53
CA SER A 158 -26.87 -20.74 4.62
C SER A 158 -27.60 -20.00 3.50
N GLU A 159 -28.25 -18.89 3.87
CA GLU A 159 -28.93 -17.97 2.93
C GLU A 159 -27.92 -17.14 2.11
N TYR A 160 -26.75 -16.82 2.68
CA TYR A 160 -25.74 -15.94 2.08
C TYR A 160 -24.43 -16.65 1.72
N GLY A 161 -24.31 -17.95 1.99
CA GLY A 161 -23.12 -18.76 1.70
C GLY A 161 -22.20 -18.99 2.90
N TYR A 162 -20.98 -19.42 2.61
CA TYR A 162 -20.02 -19.93 3.60
C TYR A 162 -18.64 -19.32 3.41
N PHE A 163 -17.94 -19.13 4.51
CA PHE A 163 -16.49 -19.04 4.47
C PHE A 163 -15.89 -20.43 4.32
N GLY A 164 -14.93 -20.58 3.41
CA GLY A 164 -14.00 -21.70 3.41
C GLY A 164 -13.03 -21.54 4.58
N VAL A 165 -13.00 -22.51 5.49
CA VAL A 165 -12.04 -22.54 6.59
C VAL A 165 -10.72 -23.14 6.09
N LEU A 166 -9.62 -22.40 6.19
CA LEU A 166 -8.34 -22.73 5.58
C LEU A 166 -7.30 -23.15 6.63
N ALA A 167 -6.55 -24.22 6.36
CA ALA A 167 -5.50 -24.76 7.24
C ALA A 167 -4.15 -24.05 7.00
N LEU A 168 -4.12 -22.74 7.26
CA LEU A 168 -2.93 -21.92 7.06
C LEU A 168 -1.83 -22.32 8.05
N GLY A 169 -0.66 -22.78 7.55
CA GLY A 169 0.41 -23.31 8.40
C GLY A 169 0.18 -24.72 8.94
N GLY A 170 -0.86 -25.42 8.47
CA GLY A 170 -1.21 -26.79 8.84
C GLY A 170 -2.50 -26.90 9.65
N PRO A 171 -3.08 -28.12 9.74
CA PRO A 171 -4.38 -28.33 10.35
C PRO A 171 -4.35 -28.16 11.88
N GLY A 172 -5.37 -27.53 12.44
CA GLY A 172 -5.60 -27.51 13.89
C GLY A 172 -6.39 -26.31 14.38
N ALA A 173 -7.32 -26.55 15.32
CA ALA A 173 -8.15 -25.48 15.88
C ALA A 173 -7.36 -24.39 16.63
N ALA A 174 -6.19 -24.72 17.20
CA ALA A 174 -5.31 -23.74 17.84
C ALA A 174 -4.60 -22.87 16.79
N THR A 175 -4.00 -23.48 15.77
CA THR A 175 -3.40 -22.77 14.63
C THR A 175 -4.41 -21.85 13.93
N TYR A 176 -5.64 -22.34 13.71
CA TYR A 176 -6.74 -21.53 13.20
C TYR A 176 -7.05 -20.32 14.09
N GLU A 177 -7.13 -20.52 15.41
CA GLU A 177 -7.42 -19.45 16.36
C GLU A 177 -6.35 -18.35 16.32
N ASP A 178 -5.07 -18.75 16.34
CA ASP A 178 -3.93 -17.82 16.28
C ASP A 178 -3.91 -17.05 14.96
N ASN A 179 -4.10 -17.74 13.83
CA ASN A 179 -4.16 -17.10 12.52
C ASN A 179 -5.36 -16.17 12.36
N LEU A 180 -6.51 -16.48 12.96
CA LEU A 180 -7.67 -15.58 12.92
C LEU A 180 -7.45 -14.33 13.79
N ARG A 181 -6.71 -14.49 14.89
CA ARG A 181 -6.39 -13.40 15.83
C ARG A 181 -5.37 -12.44 15.22
N ASP A 182 -4.24 -12.97 14.78
CA ASP A 182 -3.04 -12.20 14.43
C ASP A 182 -2.77 -12.13 12.92
N GLY A 183 -3.52 -12.90 12.12
CA GLY A 183 -3.25 -13.10 10.69
C GLY A 183 -2.12 -14.10 10.47
N TYR A 184 -2.22 -14.90 9.41
CA TYR A 184 -1.18 -15.84 9.02
C TYR A 184 0.05 -15.10 8.47
N GLN A 185 1.22 -15.27 9.10
CA GLN A 185 2.39 -14.43 8.86
C GLN A 185 3.18 -14.78 7.59
N ASP A 186 3.06 -16.02 7.09
CA ASP A 186 3.72 -16.40 5.85
C ASP A 186 2.93 -15.87 4.63
N PRO A 187 3.64 -15.51 3.55
CA PRO A 187 2.99 -14.98 2.37
C PRO A 187 2.14 -16.05 1.67
N ILE A 188 0.92 -15.67 1.32
CA ILE A 188 0.05 -16.40 0.40
C ILE A 188 0.08 -15.67 -0.94
N GLU A 189 0.16 -16.41 -2.03
CA GLU A 189 0.18 -15.88 -3.41
C GLU A 189 -0.88 -16.58 -4.26
N ILE A 190 -1.31 -15.92 -5.33
CA ILE A 190 -2.22 -16.51 -6.31
C ILE A 190 -1.63 -17.78 -6.93
N GLY A 191 -2.48 -18.77 -7.22
CA GLY A 191 -2.07 -20.11 -7.65
C GLY A 191 -1.58 -21.02 -6.52
N MET A 192 -1.42 -20.51 -5.30
CA MET A 192 -1.10 -21.35 -4.15
C MET A 192 -2.29 -22.25 -3.80
N VAL A 193 -2.01 -23.55 -3.64
CA VAL A 193 -3.00 -24.51 -3.17
C VAL A 193 -2.93 -24.59 -1.64
N LEU A 194 -4.06 -24.32 -1.00
CA LEU A 194 -4.22 -24.35 0.45
C LEU A 194 -5.16 -25.47 0.85
N ASP A 195 -4.78 -26.24 1.86
CA ASP A 195 -5.67 -27.24 2.44
C ASP A 195 -6.78 -26.55 3.25
N THR A 196 -7.95 -27.17 3.29
CA THR A 196 -9.06 -26.72 4.14
C THR A 196 -8.94 -27.33 5.52
N GLU A 197 -9.38 -26.60 6.55
CA GLU A 197 -9.49 -27.15 7.89
C GLU A 197 -10.58 -28.20 8.01
N THR A 198 -10.31 -29.20 8.85
CA THR A 198 -11.28 -30.23 9.18
C THR A 198 -11.51 -30.24 10.68
N GLY A 199 -12.72 -29.91 11.13
CA GLY A 199 -13.06 -29.86 12.56
C GLY A 199 -14.02 -28.74 12.88
N ASN A 200 -14.53 -28.72 14.12
CA ASN A 200 -15.40 -27.66 14.59
C ASN A 200 -14.55 -26.49 15.11
N VAL A 201 -14.50 -25.39 14.36
CA VAL A 201 -13.79 -24.16 14.73
C VAL A 201 -14.69 -23.07 15.32
N ALA A 202 -16.01 -23.27 15.34
CA ALA A 202 -16.98 -22.23 15.69
C ALA A 202 -16.75 -21.57 17.05
N GLY A 203 -16.36 -22.37 18.06
CA GLY A 203 -16.04 -21.85 19.39
C GLY A 203 -14.82 -20.92 19.39
N LYS A 204 -13.80 -21.24 18.59
CA LYS A 204 -12.59 -20.43 18.43
C LYS A 204 -12.87 -19.17 17.64
N THR A 205 -13.62 -19.29 16.54
CA THR A 205 -14.10 -18.14 15.76
C THR A 205 -14.84 -17.14 16.63
N ARG A 206 -15.77 -17.60 17.48
CA ARG A 206 -16.52 -16.73 18.39
C ARG A 206 -15.63 -16.01 19.39
N SER A 207 -14.64 -16.70 19.96
CA SER A 207 -13.70 -16.06 20.91
C SER A 207 -12.96 -14.91 20.24
N VAL A 208 -12.34 -15.16 19.09
CA VAL A 208 -11.53 -14.16 18.38
C VAL A 208 -12.38 -13.01 17.84
N VAL A 209 -13.57 -13.28 17.29
CA VAL A 209 -14.48 -12.22 16.84
C VAL A 209 -14.91 -11.34 18.03
N SER A 210 -15.21 -11.94 19.18
CA SER A 210 -15.60 -11.18 20.38
C SER A 210 -14.46 -10.28 20.86
N GLU A 211 -13.21 -10.75 20.80
CA GLU A 211 -12.03 -9.96 21.13
C GLU A 211 -11.79 -8.81 20.15
N LYS A 212 -11.88 -9.07 18.84
CA LYS A 212 -11.74 -8.03 17.80
C LYS A 212 -12.79 -6.93 17.92
N LEU A 213 -13.97 -7.25 18.42
CA LEU A 213 -15.03 -6.27 18.68
C LEU A 213 -14.79 -5.40 19.92
N LEU A 214 -13.84 -5.76 20.79
CA LEU A 214 -13.40 -4.89 21.89
C LEU A 214 -12.65 -3.66 21.38
N ASP A 215 -12.07 -3.74 20.17
CA ASP A 215 -11.49 -2.59 19.50
C ASP A 215 -12.60 -1.57 19.17
N SER A 216 -12.49 -0.41 19.81
CA SER A 216 -13.42 0.71 19.67
C SER A 216 -13.02 1.60 18.50
N CYS A 217 -12.64 1.04 17.35
CA CYS A 217 -12.03 1.72 16.19
C CYS A 217 -12.88 2.84 15.54
N GLY A 218 -13.86 3.39 16.25
CA GLY A 218 -14.66 4.55 15.91
C GLY A 218 -15.78 4.22 14.93
N TYR A 219 -16.04 2.94 14.68
CA TYR A 219 -17.00 2.53 13.67
C TYR A 219 -18.44 2.88 14.08
N GLU A 220 -19.07 3.72 13.25
CA GLU A 220 -20.50 3.97 13.30
C GLU A 220 -21.22 3.03 12.33
N SER A 221 -22.28 2.38 12.81
CA SER A 221 -23.06 1.42 12.00
C SER A 221 -23.59 2.09 10.72
N GLY A 222 -23.33 1.46 9.57
CA GLY A 222 -23.69 1.97 8.25
C GLY A 222 -22.70 2.97 7.64
N SER A 223 -21.64 3.36 8.36
CA SER A 223 -20.57 4.19 7.81
C SER A 223 -19.67 3.40 6.85
N LYS A 224 -19.18 4.06 5.80
CA LYS A 224 -18.09 3.55 4.95
C LYS A 224 -16.71 3.95 5.46
N GLN A 225 -16.64 4.89 6.39
CA GLN A 225 -15.40 5.31 7.02
C GLN A 225 -15.04 4.31 8.11
N ILE A 226 -14.02 3.51 7.82
CA ILE A 226 -13.50 2.51 8.73
C ILE A 226 -12.04 2.84 8.98
N ASN A 227 -11.64 2.93 10.24
CA ASN A 227 -10.24 3.16 10.59
C ASN A 227 -9.37 2.05 9.98
N ARG A 228 -8.32 2.45 9.27
CA ARG A 228 -7.41 1.54 8.55
C ARG A 228 -6.72 0.53 9.46
N ASP A 229 -6.49 0.91 10.71
CA ASP A 229 -5.82 0.11 11.74
C ASP A 229 -6.83 -0.66 12.62
N CYS A 230 -8.10 -0.72 12.23
CA CYS A 230 -9.12 -1.45 12.99
C CYS A 230 -8.89 -2.97 12.96
N ASP A 231 -8.85 -3.61 14.13
CA ASP A 231 -8.59 -5.05 14.30
C ASP A 231 -9.72 -5.93 13.72
N ARG A 232 -10.90 -5.33 13.50
CA ARG A 232 -12.07 -5.97 12.89
C ARG A 232 -11.93 -6.22 11.39
N ILE A 233 -10.88 -5.69 10.76
CA ILE A 233 -10.63 -5.86 9.33
C ILE A 233 -9.80 -7.11 9.12
N LEU A 234 -10.40 -8.09 8.46
CA LEU A 234 -9.76 -9.34 8.07
C LEU A 234 -9.36 -9.26 6.60
N LEU A 235 -8.12 -9.64 6.29
CA LEU A 235 -7.72 -10.00 4.93
C LEU A 235 -8.10 -11.46 4.71
N VAL A 236 -8.88 -11.76 3.68
CA VAL A 236 -9.35 -13.13 3.37
C VAL A 236 -8.93 -13.54 1.96
N PRO A 237 -8.36 -14.74 1.76
CA PRO A 237 -8.11 -15.25 0.41
C PRO A 237 -9.42 -15.46 -0.35
N VAL A 238 -9.42 -15.10 -1.63
CA VAL A 238 -10.45 -15.49 -2.58
C VAL A 238 -9.93 -16.70 -3.31
N TYR A 239 -10.77 -17.73 -3.46
CA TYR A 239 -10.31 -19.02 -3.95
C TYR A 239 -11.26 -19.65 -4.96
N THR A 240 -10.74 -20.63 -5.70
CA THR A 240 -11.56 -21.58 -6.46
C THR A 240 -11.37 -23.00 -5.91
N PRO A 241 -12.41 -23.86 -5.87
CA PRO A 241 -12.26 -25.24 -5.43
C PRO A 241 -11.21 -26.02 -6.24
N HIS A 242 -10.22 -26.63 -5.57
CA HIS A 242 -9.15 -27.39 -6.25
C HIS A 242 -9.32 -28.92 -6.13
N LYS A 243 -9.50 -29.43 -4.90
CA LYS A 243 -9.80 -30.86 -4.67
C LYS A 243 -11.01 -30.99 -3.77
N GLN A 244 -11.97 -31.78 -4.22
CA GLN A 244 -13.20 -32.06 -3.49
C GLN A 244 -13.44 -33.58 -3.47
N THR A 245 -13.80 -34.09 -2.31
CA THR A 245 -14.42 -35.42 -2.13
C THR A 245 -15.94 -35.25 -2.12
N THR A 246 -16.70 -36.34 -2.26
CA THR A 246 -18.17 -36.31 -2.47
C THR A 246 -18.94 -35.29 -1.62
N ASN A 247 -18.53 -35.06 -0.37
CA ASN A 247 -19.17 -34.11 0.54
C ASN A 247 -18.21 -33.11 1.22
N GLN A 248 -16.94 -33.02 0.79
CA GLN A 248 -15.96 -32.18 1.49
C GLN A 248 -14.93 -31.60 0.54
N LEU A 249 -14.85 -30.26 0.51
CA LEU A 249 -13.74 -29.52 -0.07
C LEU A 249 -12.48 -29.82 0.75
N LYS A 250 -11.41 -30.29 0.09
CA LYS A 250 -10.15 -30.69 0.74
C LYS A 250 -9.05 -29.64 0.59
N SER A 251 -9.03 -28.99 -0.57
CA SER A 251 -8.08 -27.92 -0.86
C SER A 251 -8.68 -26.93 -1.85
N VAL A 252 -8.18 -25.71 -1.80
CA VAL A 252 -8.56 -24.59 -2.66
C VAL A 252 -7.34 -24.00 -3.33
N GLU A 253 -7.52 -23.35 -4.47
CA GLU A 253 -6.46 -22.57 -5.12
C GLU A 253 -6.79 -21.07 -5.01
N VAL A 254 -5.81 -20.28 -4.57
CA VAL A 254 -5.99 -18.83 -4.35
C VAL A 254 -6.04 -18.09 -5.67
N THR A 255 -7.06 -17.25 -5.88
CA THR A 255 -7.26 -16.44 -7.09
C THR A 255 -7.18 -14.93 -6.83
N GLY A 256 -7.20 -14.51 -5.56
CA GLY A 256 -7.03 -13.12 -5.17
C GLY A 256 -7.25 -12.94 -3.66
N PHE A 257 -7.53 -11.71 -3.25
CA PHE A 257 -7.79 -11.37 -1.85
C PHE A 257 -8.93 -10.37 -1.72
N ALA A 258 -9.67 -10.44 -0.62
CA ALA A 258 -10.69 -9.47 -0.25
C ALA A 258 -10.47 -8.98 1.19
N TYR A 259 -11.02 -7.82 1.52
CA TYR A 259 -11.12 -7.36 2.91
C TYR A 259 -12.54 -7.56 3.41
N PHE A 260 -12.66 -8.16 4.59
CA PHE A 260 -13.92 -8.37 5.30
C PHE A 260 -13.89 -7.65 6.64
N PHE A 261 -14.87 -6.81 6.90
CA PHE A 261 -14.99 -6.05 8.14
C PHE A 261 -16.10 -6.65 9.02
N ILE A 262 -15.77 -7.04 10.24
CA ILE A 262 -16.72 -7.58 11.20
C ILE A 262 -17.61 -6.46 11.78
N THR A 263 -18.92 -6.59 11.65
CA THR A 263 -19.90 -5.58 12.12
C THR A 263 -20.53 -5.94 13.46
N GLU A 264 -20.81 -7.23 13.71
CA GLU A 264 -21.57 -7.69 14.87
C GLU A 264 -20.91 -8.88 15.59
N PRO A 265 -21.21 -9.08 16.89
CA PRO A 265 -20.83 -10.29 17.61
C PRO A 265 -21.55 -11.53 17.07
N ILE A 266 -20.89 -12.69 17.12
CA ILE A 266 -21.51 -13.96 16.75
C ILE A 266 -22.51 -14.38 17.84
N ASP A 267 -23.76 -14.67 17.44
CA ASP A 267 -24.77 -15.23 18.34
C ASP A 267 -24.27 -16.57 18.95
N PRO A 268 -24.41 -16.80 20.28
CA PRO A 268 -23.99 -18.05 20.92
C PRO A 268 -24.56 -19.34 20.32
N LYS A 269 -25.68 -19.27 19.59
CA LYS A 269 -26.35 -20.38 18.92
C LYS A 269 -26.05 -20.44 17.42
N ASP A 270 -25.27 -19.50 16.91
CA ASP A 270 -24.89 -19.39 15.51
C ASP A 270 -23.37 -19.61 15.33
N THR A 271 -23.01 -19.89 14.09
CA THR A 271 -21.66 -20.11 13.57
C THR A 271 -21.31 -19.08 12.49
N SER A 272 -22.22 -18.15 12.21
CA SER A 272 -22.04 -17.12 11.21
C SER A 272 -21.24 -15.94 11.72
N ILE A 273 -20.31 -15.44 10.91
CA ILE A 273 -19.68 -14.13 11.11
C ILE A 273 -20.50 -13.11 10.32
N THR A 274 -20.99 -12.08 11.02
CA THR A 274 -21.67 -10.94 10.41
C THR A 274 -20.66 -9.84 10.09
N GLY A 275 -20.69 -9.33 8.87
CA GLY A 275 -19.77 -8.30 8.42
C GLY A 275 -20.00 -7.90 6.98
N MET A 276 -19.10 -7.11 6.41
CA MET A 276 -19.21 -6.64 5.03
C MET A 276 -17.86 -6.70 4.31
N PHE A 277 -17.90 -6.98 3.01
CA PHE A 277 -16.72 -6.83 2.16
C PHE A 277 -16.47 -5.34 1.87
N ILE A 278 -15.22 -4.91 1.94
CA ILE A 278 -14.84 -3.50 1.74
C ILE A 278 -13.76 -3.36 0.68
N LYS A 279 -13.73 -2.19 0.02
CA LYS A 279 -12.67 -1.83 -0.92
C LYS A 279 -11.60 -1.02 -0.20
N ARG A 280 -10.38 -1.54 -0.12
CA ARG A 280 -9.25 -0.79 0.43
C ARG A 280 -7.90 -1.27 -0.09
N ALA A 281 -6.96 -0.34 -0.11
CA ALA A 281 -5.56 -0.69 -0.22
C ALA A 281 -5.01 -1.23 1.13
N GLY A 282 -4.01 -2.10 1.08
CA GLY A 282 -3.27 -2.53 2.26
C GLY A 282 -1.89 -3.11 1.94
N LYS A 283 -1.33 -3.85 2.90
CA LYS A 283 0.04 -4.39 2.86
C LYS A 283 0.11 -5.67 2.02
N GLY A 284 -0.03 -5.53 0.71
CA GLY A 284 0.14 -6.62 -0.25
C GLY A 284 0.98 -6.21 -1.45
N VAL A 285 1.18 -7.16 -2.35
CA VAL A 285 1.96 -7.00 -3.57
C VAL A 285 1.07 -7.32 -4.76
N TYR A 286 1.25 -6.55 -5.84
CA TYR A 286 0.62 -6.82 -7.13
C TYR A 286 1.23 -8.07 -7.77
N GLU A 287 0.38 -8.99 -8.21
CA GLU A 287 0.75 -10.05 -9.15
C GLU A 287 -0.22 -10.08 -10.33
N SER A 288 0.32 -10.38 -11.51
CA SER A 288 -0.49 -10.46 -12.72
C SER A 288 -1.45 -11.66 -12.64
N GLY A 289 -2.71 -11.43 -12.99
CA GLY A 289 -3.74 -12.48 -12.96
C GLY A 289 -4.59 -12.52 -11.69
N ALA A 290 -4.26 -11.73 -10.67
CA ALA A 290 -5.08 -11.62 -9.47
C ALA A 290 -6.47 -11.00 -9.78
N TYR A 291 -7.52 -11.63 -9.28
CA TYR A 291 -8.88 -11.10 -9.43
C TYR A 291 -9.08 -9.84 -8.57
N ASP A 292 -9.74 -8.82 -9.13
CA ASP A 292 -10.17 -7.67 -8.34
C ASP A 292 -11.33 -8.08 -7.42
N ARG A 293 -11.03 -8.13 -6.12
CA ARG A 293 -11.97 -8.50 -5.05
C ARG A 293 -11.95 -7.49 -3.90
N GLY A 294 -11.55 -6.24 -4.20
CA GLY A 294 -11.57 -5.13 -3.24
C GLY A 294 -10.37 -5.04 -2.30
N ALA A 295 -9.43 -6.01 -2.35
CA ALA A 295 -8.12 -5.85 -1.72
C ALA A 295 -7.09 -5.36 -2.74
N TYR A 296 -6.52 -4.18 -2.48
CA TYR A 296 -5.58 -3.55 -3.39
C TYR A 296 -4.16 -3.44 -2.79
N ALA A 297 -3.16 -3.56 -3.66
CA ALA A 297 -1.77 -3.20 -3.41
C ALA A 297 -1.46 -1.84 -4.04
N ILE A 298 -0.64 -1.03 -3.38
CA ILE A 298 -0.21 0.28 -3.87
C ILE A 298 1.15 0.15 -4.54
N ARG A 299 1.31 0.75 -5.72
CA ARG A 299 2.58 0.82 -6.42
C ARG A 299 2.87 2.23 -6.91
N LEU A 300 4.11 2.69 -6.69
CA LEU A 300 4.61 3.89 -7.36
C LEU A 300 4.75 3.63 -8.86
N THR A 301 4.20 4.52 -9.66
CA THR A 301 4.32 4.53 -11.12
C THR A 301 5.11 5.77 -11.56
N ARG A 302 5.54 5.74 -12.83
CA ARG A 302 6.28 6.83 -13.46
C ARG A 302 5.37 7.73 -14.24
#